data_AF-A0A382NHS3-F1
#
_entry.id   AF-A0A382NHS3-F1
#
_cell.length_a   1.000
_cell.length_b   1.000
_cell.length_c   1.000
_cell.angle_alpha   90.00
_cell.angle_beta   90.00
_cell.angle_gamma   90.00
#
_symmetry.space_group_name_H-M   'P 1'
#
loop_
_entity.id
_entity.type
_entity.pdbx_description
1 polymer ?
#
loop_
_entity_poly.entity_id
_entity_poly.type
_entity_poly.pdbx_seq_one_letter_code
_entity_poly.pdbx_strand_id
1 'polypeptide(L)'
;EFGDSLPQIKKVLIDERDAFMTGKLSMLTLSENAPRKILAIVGAGHLVGMVPSFDKPPNQSQMNELTIKPPSGRIGYFVGWGICILILSMFYVGYQQSPELGWSLVVTWVLINGGLSALGATLALAHPVSILAAFIAAPLTSLNPTIGAGIVVGLVESYLRKPKVTDFERLRDDISSFPMWWKNGVVRVLLVFFFANVGSAVGTYVAGASIIQQILS
;
A
#
# COMPACT_ATOMS: atom_id res chain seq x y z
N GLU A 1 14.04 7.75 -22.96
CA GLU A 1 14.43 8.28 -21.63
C GLU A 1 13.96 7.39 -20.47
N PHE A 2 12.70 7.40 -20.02
CA PHE A 2 12.24 6.53 -18.90
C PHE A 2 12.39 5.02 -19.14
N GLY A 3 12.19 4.58 -20.39
CA GLY A 3 12.32 3.16 -20.77
C GLY A 3 13.75 2.65 -20.85
N ASP A 4 14.73 3.56 -21.00
CA ASP A 4 16.15 3.22 -21.17
C ASP A 4 16.86 3.14 -19.80
N SER A 5 16.38 3.92 -18.82
CA SER A 5 16.93 3.94 -17.46
C SER A 5 16.51 2.73 -16.61
N LEU A 6 15.37 2.10 -16.90
CA LEU A 6 14.79 1.00 -16.09
C LEU A 6 14.18 -0.10 -16.98
N PRO A 7 15.01 -0.87 -17.69
CA PRO A 7 14.56 -1.81 -18.73
C PRO A 7 13.65 -2.92 -18.20
N GLN A 8 13.88 -3.40 -16.97
CA GLN A 8 13.02 -4.44 -16.37
C GLN A 8 11.61 -3.92 -16.05
N ILE A 9 11.48 -2.67 -15.61
CA ILE A 9 10.18 -2.07 -15.28
C ILE A 9 9.40 -1.77 -16.56
N LYS A 10 10.08 -1.27 -17.60
CA LYS A 10 9.48 -1.08 -18.93
C LYS A 10 8.93 -2.41 -19.46
N LYS A 11 9.72 -3.48 -19.39
CA LYS A 11 9.33 -4.81 -19.85
C LYS A 11 8.03 -5.27 -19.18
N VAL A 12 7.98 -5.23 -17.86
CA VAL A 12 6.84 -5.75 -17.08
C VAL A 12 5.59 -4.85 -17.21
N LEU A 13 5.75 -3.52 -17.20
CA LEU A 13 4.59 -2.61 -17.16
C LEU A 13 4.06 -2.22 -18.53
N ILE A 14 4.92 -2.19 -19.56
CA ILE A 14 4.59 -1.70 -20.90
C ILE A 14 4.67 -2.82 -21.92
N ASP A 15 5.83 -3.46 -22.07
CA ASP A 15 6.04 -4.40 -23.19
C ASP A 15 5.17 -5.67 -23.07
N GLU A 16 5.03 -6.23 -21.86
CA GLU A 16 4.12 -7.37 -21.61
C GLU A 16 2.66 -7.00 -21.88
N ARG A 17 2.27 -5.76 -21.57
CA ARG A 17 0.91 -5.24 -21.80
C ARG A 17 0.65 -5.05 -23.30
N ASP A 18 1.63 -4.54 -24.03
CA ASP A 18 1.59 -4.37 -25.49
C ASP A 18 1.50 -5.71 -26.20
N ALA A 19 2.32 -6.68 -25.78
CA ALA A 19 2.27 -8.05 -26.27
C ALA A 19 0.88 -8.67 -26.03
N PHE A 20 0.33 -8.53 -24.83
CA PHE A 20 -1.00 -9.05 -24.52
C PHE A 20 -2.11 -8.42 -25.38
N MET A 21 -2.10 -7.09 -25.53
CA MET A 21 -3.08 -6.38 -26.38
C MET A 21 -2.97 -6.80 -27.84
N THR A 22 -1.75 -6.85 -28.37
CA THR A 22 -1.47 -7.26 -29.76
C THR A 22 -1.88 -8.72 -30.00
N GLY A 23 -1.54 -9.62 -29.07
CA GLY A 23 -1.92 -11.03 -29.14
C GLY A 23 -3.44 -11.23 -29.11
N LYS A 24 -4.16 -10.50 -28.25
CA LYS A 24 -5.64 -10.51 -28.24
C LYS A 24 -6.23 -10.07 -29.57
N LEU A 25 -5.74 -8.98 -30.15
CA LEU A 25 -6.22 -8.48 -31.44
C LEU A 25 -5.91 -9.47 -32.57
N SER A 26 -4.72 -10.07 -32.57
CA SER A 26 -4.36 -11.12 -33.53
C SER A 26 -5.19 -12.40 -33.37
N MET A 27 -5.59 -12.76 -32.16
CA MET A 27 -6.49 -13.92 -31.96
C MET A 27 -7.89 -13.66 -32.52
N LEU A 28 -8.38 -12.42 -32.45
CA LEU A 28 -9.67 -12.04 -33.03
C LEU A 28 -9.67 -12.18 -34.56
N THR A 29 -8.56 -11.85 -35.23
CA THR A 29 -8.45 -12.00 -36.70
C THR A 29 -8.37 -13.45 -37.15
N LEU A 30 -7.97 -14.37 -36.26
CA LEU A 30 -7.84 -15.80 -36.53
C LEU A 30 -9.06 -16.61 -36.06
N SER A 31 -10.07 -15.97 -35.46
CA SER A 31 -11.28 -16.64 -34.98
C SER A 31 -12.22 -17.05 -36.13
N GLU A 32 -13.06 -18.07 -35.91
CA GLU A 32 -14.01 -18.56 -36.93
C GLU A 32 -14.96 -17.46 -37.47
N ASN A 33 -15.27 -16.46 -36.64
CA ASN A 33 -16.08 -15.29 -37.01
C ASN A 33 -15.23 -14.00 -37.09
N ALA A 34 -14.08 -14.09 -37.75
CA ALA A 34 -13.13 -12.97 -37.83
C ALA A 34 -13.76 -11.71 -38.49
N PRO A 35 -13.71 -10.54 -37.82
CA PRO A 35 -14.19 -9.30 -38.40
C PRO A 35 -13.27 -8.82 -39.54
N ARG A 36 -13.86 -8.31 -40.64
CA ARG A 36 -13.08 -7.75 -41.77
C ARG A 36 -12.25 -6.52 -41.42
N LYS A 37 -12.67 -5.74 -40.42
CA LYS A 37 -12.00 -4.51 -39.99
C LYS A 37 -12.04 -4.42 -38.46
N ILE A 38 -10.91 -4.11 -37.85
CA ILE A 38 -10.76 -3.89 -36.41
C ILE A 38 -10.23 -2.48 -36.20
N LEU A 39 -10.94 -1.69 -35.39
CA LEU A 39 -10.47 -0.39 -34.91
C LEU A 39 -10.17 -0.52 -33.42
N ALA A 40 -8.90 -0.37 -33.05
CA ALA A 40 -8.46 -0.36 -31.65
C ALA A 40 -8.06 1.06 -31.24
N ILE A 41 -8.68 1.56 -30.16
CA ILE A 41 -8.30 2.83 -29.55
C ILE A 41 -7.39 2.52 -28.36
N VAL A 42 -6.13 2.94 -28.44
CA VAL A 42 -5.11 2.65 -27.42
C VAL A 42 -4.41 3.94 -26.99
N GLY A 43 -3.86 3.95 -25.78
CA GLY A 43 -3.09 5.08 -25.28
C GLY A 43 -1.83 5.30 -26.13
N ALA A 44 -1.44 6.55 -26.35
CA ALA A 44 -0.33 6.91 -27.23
C ALA A 44 1.00 6.21 -26.88
N GLY A 45 1.24 5.93 -25.59
CA GLY A 45 2.43 5.19 -25.12
C GLY A 45 2.52 3.73 -25.59
N HIS A 46 1.39 3.11 -25.94
CA HIS A 46 1.34 1.71 -26.39
C HIS A 46 1.48 1.57 -27.91
N LEU A 47 1.17 2.61 -28.69
CA LEU A 47 1.26 2.56 -30.15
C LEU A 47 2.67 2.19 -30.62
N VAL A 48 3.70 2.74 -29.98
CA VAL A 48 5.11 2.53 -30.36
C VAL A 48 5.54 1.07 -30.16
N GLY A 49 5.01 0.38 -29.14
CA GLY A 49 5.30 -1.04 -28.87
C GLY A 49 4.39 -2.00 -29.64
N MET A 50 3.12 -1.65 -29.82
CA MET A 50 2.12 -2.52 -30.48
C MET A 50 2.34 -2.63 -31.99
N VAL A 51 2.61 -1.53 -32.69
CA VAL A 51 2.78 -1.53 -34.16
C VAL A 51 3.80 -2.57 -34.64
N PRO A 52 5.06 -2.57 -34.15
CA PRO A 52 6.04 -3.59 -34.56
C PRO A 52 5.70 -4.99 -34.00
N SER A 53 4.95 -5.08 -32.91
CA SER A 53 4.54 -6.38 -32.36
C SER A 53 3.55 -7.13 -33.26
N PHE A 54 2.84 -6.45 -34.17
CA PHE A 54 1.93 -7.10 -35.13
C PHE A 54 2.65 -7.90 -36.22
N ASP A 55 3.92 -7.62 -36.50
CA ASP A 55 4.71 -8.41 -37.46
C ASP A 55 4.96 -9.84 -36.96
N LYS A 56 5.01 -10.01 -35.63
CA LYS A 56 5.17 -11.30 -34.97
C LYS A 56 4.33 -11.34 -33.68
N PRO A 57 3.01 -11.51 -33.80
CA PRO A 57 2.12 -11.47 -32.65
C PRO A 57 2.38 -12.64 -31.70
N PRO A 58 2.16 -12.48 -30.38
CA PRO A 58 2.31 -13.55 -29.43
C PRO A 58 1.40 -14.74 -29.75
N ASN A 59 1.95 -15.95 -29.67
CA ASN A 59 1.18 -17.18 -29.85
C ASN A 59 0.37 -17.54 -28.59
N GLN A 60 -0.46 -18.58 -28.68
CA GLN A 60 -1.31 -19.02 -27.56
C GLN A 60 -0.51 -19.35 -26.28
N SER A 61 0.67 -19.96 -26.41
CA SER A 61 1.52 -20.29 -25.26
C SER A 61 2.00 -19.03 -24.54
N GLN A 62 2.50 -18.05 -25.30
CA GLN A 62 2.95 -16.76 -24.76
C GLN A 62 1.78 -16.00 -24.12
N MET A 63 0.59 -16.06 -24.72
CA MET A 63 -0.61 -15.44 -24.13
C MET A 63 -1.03 -16.10 -22.81
N ASN A 64 -0.86 -17.41 -22.69
CA ASN A 64 -1.11 -18.12 -21.44
C ASN A 64 -0.11 -17.69 -20.36
N GLU A 65 1.18 -17.57 -20.69
CA GLU A 65 2.21 -17.08 -19.77
C GLU A 65 1.92 -15.66 -19.27
N LEU A 66 1.54 -14.75 -20.18
CA LEU A 66 1.17 -13.36 -19.84
C LEU A 66 -0.06 -13.24 -18.93
N THR A 67 -0.87 -14.31 -18.83
CA THR A 67 -2.05 -14.35 -17.95
C THR A 67 -1.72 -14.89 -16.55
N ILE A 68 -0.57 -15.55 -16.38
CA ILE A 68 -0.16 -16.11 -15.09
C ILE A 68 0.37 -14.99 -14.21
N LYS A 69 -0.34 -14.73 -13.11
CA LYS A 69 0.16 -13.83 -12.06
C LYS A 69 1.26 -14.54 -11.26
N PRO A 70 2.45 -13.93 -11.07
CA PRO A 70 3.47 -14.51 -10.22
C PRO A 70 2.93 -14.71 -8.78
N PRO A 71 3.29 -15.81 -8.10
CA PRO A 71 2.83 -16.05 -6.74
C PRO A 71 3.29 -14.93 -5.82
N SER A 72 2.38 -14.40 -5.00
CA SER A 72 2.73 -13.40 -4.00
C SER A 72 3.69 -13.99 -2.97
N GLY A 73 4.79 -13.30 -2.69
CA GLY A 73 5.70 -13.69 -1.60
C GLY A 73 4.94 -13.75 -0.27
N ARG A 74 4.97 -14.92 0.40
CA ARG A 74 4.25 -15.14 1.67
C ARG A 74 5.06 -14.75 2.91
N ILE A 75 6.32 -14.36 2.75
CA ILE A 75 7.25 -14.08 3.87
C ILE A 75 6.69 -12.97 4.77
N GLY A 76 6.26 -11.84 4.20
CA GLY A 76 5.72 -10.72 4.99
C GLY A 76 4.49 -11.09 5.80
N TYR A 77 3.63 -11.98 5.27
CA TYR A 77 2.46 -12.47 5.98
C TYR A 77 2.85 -13.27 7.24
N PHE A 78 3.81 -14.19 7.12
CA PHE A 78 4.27 -14.98 8.27
C PHE A 78 5.01 -14.12 9.30
N VAL A 79 5.85 -13.18 8.85
CA VAL A 79 6.56 -12.26 9.75
C VAL A 79 5.57 -11.40 10.55
N GLY A 80 4.56 -10.84 9.88
CA GLY A 80 3.52 -10.04 10.54
C GLY A 80 2.76 -10.82 11.61
N TRP A 81 2.33 -12.05 11.31
CA TRP A 81 1.67 -12.90 12.30
C TRP A 81 2.60 -13.33 13.44
N GLY A 82 3.89 -13.55 13.16
CA GLY A 82 4.89 -13.85 14.18
C GLY A 82 5.03 -12.72 15.21
N ILE A 83 5.09 -11.47 14.74
CA ILE A 83 5.13 -10.28 15.61
C ILE A 83 3.84 -10.19 16.46
N CYS A 84 2.68 -10.40 15.85
CA CYS A 84 1.39 -10.35 16.56
C CYS A 84 1.33 -11.41 17.68
N ILE A 85 1.69 -12.66 17.38
CA ILE A 85 1.74 -13.74 18.37
C ILE A 85 2.71 -13.38 19.49
N LEU A 86 3.89 -12.87 19.16
CA LEU A 86 4.90 -12.45 20.15
C LEU A 86 4.33 -11.41 21.12
N ILE A 87 3.69 -10.36 20.62
CA ILE A 87 3.10 -9.31 21.48
C ILE A 87 1.98 -9.85 22.35
N LEU A 88 1.07 -10.67 21.79
CA LEU A 88 0.00 -11.30 22.55
C LEU A 88 0.54 -12.25 23.63
N SER A 89 1.61 -12.98 23.34
CA SER A 89 2.31 -13.82 24.31
C SER A 89 2.92 -12.99 25.45
N MET A 90 3.45 -11.79 25.17
CA MET A 90 3.94 -10.90 26.23
C MET A 90 2.82 -10.43 27.16
N PHE A 91 1.65 -10.07 26.62
CA PHE A 91 0.49 -9.74 27.47
C PHE A 91 0.03 -10.92 28.30
N TYR A 92 0.00 -12.12 27.71
CA TYR A 92 -0.35 -13.34 28.43
C TYR A 92 0.63 -13.62 29.57
N VAL A 93 1.95 -13.56 29.32
CA VAL A 93 2.97 -13.75 30.35
C VAL A 93 2.84 -12.71 31.46
N GLY A 94 2.66 -11.44 31.12
CA GLY A 94 2.47 -10.38 32.12
C GLY A 94 1.24 -10.62 33.00
N TYR A 95 0.12 -11.03 32.38
CA TYR A 95 -1.10 -11.36 33.11
C TYR A 95 -0.94 -12.58 34.03
N GLN A 96 -0.19 -13.59 33.60
CA GLN A 96 0.12 -14.77 34.42
C GLN A 96 1.00 -14.45 35.63
N GLN A 97 1.83 -13.40 35.57
CA GLN A 97 2.60 -12.92 36.71
C GLN A 97 1.71 -12.14 37.69
N SER A 98 0.94 -11.17 37.18
CA SER A 98 -0.14 -10.52 37.94
C SER A 98 -1.15 -9.84 36.98
N PRO A 99 -2.46 -9.84 37.30
CA PRO A 99 -3.45 -9.12 36.51
C PRO A 99 -3.15 -7.62 36.35
N GLU A 100 -2.57 -7.01 37.39
CA GLU A 100 -2.18 -5.60 37.41
C GLU A 100 -1.07 -5.30 36.38
N LEU A 101 -0.05 -6.17 36.30
CA LEU A 101 1.00 -6.07 35.28
C LEU A 101 0.42 -6.29 33.89
N GLY A 102 -0.43 -7.30 33.69
CA GLY A 102 -1.09 -7.53 32.41
C GLY A 102 -1.81 -6.27 31.89
N TRP A 103 -2.53 -5.56 32.77
CA TRP A 103 -3.19 -4.31 32.43
C TRP A 103 -2.20 -3.17 32.15
N SER A 104 -1.11 -3.05 32.92
CA SER A 104 -0.09 -2.03 32.67
C SER A 104 0.59 -2.20 31.30
N LEU A 105 0.81 -3.45 30.85
CA LEU A 105 1.37 -3.74 29.53
C LEU A 105 0.42 -3.34 28.41
N VAL A 106 -0.89 -3.60 28.55
CA VAL A 106 -1.91 -3.20 27.57
C VAL A 106 -2.00 -1.68 27.48
N VAL A 107 -2.01 -0.98 28.61
CA VAL A 107 -2.00 0.49 28.65
C VAL A 107 -0.73 1.05 28.01
N THR A 108 0.43 0.48 28.33
CA THR A 108 1.73 0.83 27.70
C THR A 108 1.66 0.68 26.19
N TRP A 109 1.13 -0.45 25.71
CA TRP A 109 0.96 -0.72 24.28
C TRP A 109 0.07 0.32 23.60
N VAL A 110 -1.12 0.56 24.14
CA VAL A 110 -2.08 1.52 23.57
C VAL A 110 -1.52 2.93 23.55
N LEU A 111 -0.92 3.38 24.66
CA LEU A 111 -0.40 4.74 24.77
C LEU A 111 0.81 4.99 23.87
N ILE A 112 1.77 4.07 23.83
CA ILE A 112 2.97 4.25 23.01
C ILE A 112 2.63 4.07 21.52
N ASN A 113 1.93 3.00 21.15
CA ASN A 113 1.61 2.71 19.76
C ASN A 113 0.61 3.72 19.17
N GLY A 114 -0.51 3.91 19.88
CA GLY A 114 -1.53 4.90 19.53
C GLY A 114 -0.97 6.32 19.56
N GLY A 115 -0.23 6.68 20.61
CA GLY A 115 0.35 8.01 20.78
C GLY A 115 1.33 8.38 19.67
N LEU A 116 2.25 7.48 19.31
CA LEU A 116 3.22 7.74 18.24
C LEU A 116 2.56 7.78 16.85
N SER A 117 1.54 6.94 16.59
CA SER A 117 0.76 7.04 15.35
C SER A 117 -0.03 8.34 15.26
N ALA A 118 -0.67 8.75 16.35
CA ALA A 118 -1.37 10.03 16.46
C ALA A 118 -0.42 11.23 16.30
N LEU A 119 0.79 11.15 16.87
CA LEU A 119 1.84 12.14 16.68
C LEU A 119 2.24 12.22 15.20
N GLY A 120 2.42 11.08 14.53
CA GLY A 120 2.66 11.03 13.09
C GLY A 120 1.54 11.72 12.29
N ALA A 121 0.28 11.37 12.55
CA ALA A 121 -0.87 12.02 11.92
C ALA A 121 -0.90 13.54 12.19
N THR A 122 -0.52 13.96 13.40
CA THR A 122 -0.42 15.38 13.78
C THR A 122 0.66 16.10 12.98
N LEU A 123 1.83 15.49 12.78
CA LEU A 123 2.91 16.04 11.94
C LEU A 123 2.49 16.18 10.48
N ALA A 124 1.61 15.30 10.00
CA ALA A 124 0.99 15.41 8.68
C ALA A 124 -0.14 16.46 8.61
N LEU A 125 -0.43 17.19 9.69
CA LEU A 125 -1.54 18.15 9.82
C LEU A 125 -2.91 17.52 9.47
N ALA A 126 -3.10 16.26 9.90
CA ALA A 126 -4.35 15.54 9.74
C ALA A 126 -5.51 16.25 10.46
N HIS A 127 -6.73 15.92 10.05
CA HIS A 127 -7.92 16.36 10.76
C HIS A 127 -7.92 15.79 12.20
N PRO A 128 -8.42 16.52 13.23
CA PRO A 128 -8.43 16.05 14.62
C PRO A 128 -9.07 14.67 14.81
N VAL A 129 -10.15 14.39 14.08
CA VAL A 129 -10.80 13.08 14.08
C VAL A 129 -9.90 11.98 13.48
N SER A 130 -9.10 12.30 12.46
CA SER A 130 -8.11 11.38 11.90
C SER A 130 -6.96 11.12 12.89
N ILE A 131 -6.55 12.12 13.67
CA ILE A 131 -5.56 11.96 14.74
C ILE A 131 -6.10 10.99 15.82
N LEU A 132 -7.36 11.16 16.22
CA LEU A 132 -8.01 10.23 17.15
C LEU A 132 -8.16 8.83 16.55
N ALA A 133 -8.51 8.74 15.26
CA ALA A 133 -8.57 7.47 14.55
C ALA A 133 -7.20 6.79 14.52
N ALA A 134 -6.09 7.54 14.38
CA ALA A 134 -4.74 6.99 14.45
C ALA A 134 -4.43 6.42 15.82
N PHE A 135 -4.77 7.15 16.89
CA PHE A 135 -4.59 6.70 18.27
C PHE A 135 -5.29 5.36 18.56
N ILE A 136 -6.54 5.22 18.09
CA ILE A 136 -7.36 4.02 18.35
C ILE A 136 -6.97 2.87 17.40
N ALA A 137 -6.76 3.18 16.12
CA ALA A 137 -6.51 2.16 15.10
C ALA A 137 -5.13 1.52 15.25
N ALA A 138 -4.09 2.29 15.58
CA ALA A 138 -2.72 1.80 15.61
C ALA A 138 -2.47 0.59 16.54
N PRO A 139 -2.90 0.58 17.81
CA PRO A 139 -2.69 -0.58 18.68
C PRO A 139 -3.48 -1.82 18.23
N LEU A 140 -4.62 -1.65 17.56
CA LEU A 140 -5.44 -2.75 17.03
C LEU A 140 -4.88 -3.31 15.72
N THR A 141 -4.48 -2.43 14.81
CA THR A 141 -3.92 -2.78 13.50
C THR A 141 -2.50 -3.34 13.62
N SER A 142 -1.71 -2.88 14.59
CA SER A 142 -0.40 -3.48 14.87
C SER A 142 -0.47 -4.94 15.33
N LEU A 143 -1.62 -5.37 15.87
CA LEU A 143 -1.93 -6.77 16.22
C LEU A 143 -2.64 -7.52 15.09
N ASN A 144 -2.77 -6.91 13.91
CA ASN A 144 -3.38 -7.51 12.74
C ASN A 144 -2.54 -7.20 11.47
N PRO A 145 -1.76 -8.16 10.96
CA PRO A 145 -0.84 -7.90 9.85
C PRO A 145 -1.53 -7.63 8.51
N THR A 146 -2.86 -7.72 8.44
CA THR A 146 -3.63 -7.51 7.22
C THR A 146 -4.01 -6.06 6.97
N ILE A 147 -4.10 -5.23 8.02
CA ILE A 147 -4.54 -3.84 7.93
C ILE A 147 -3.56 -2.98 8.71
N GLY A 148 -2.96 -1.98 8.05
CA GLY A 148 -2.10 -0.99 8.70
C GLY A 148 -2.88 0.21 9.26
N ALA A 149 -2.36 0.84 10.31
CA ALA A 149 -2.94 2.03 10.94
C ALA A 149 -3.24 3.13 9.92
N GLY A 150 -2.28 3.39 9.01
CA GLY A 150 -2.40 4.40 7.98
C GLY A 150 -3.56 4.17 7.02
N ILE A 151 -3.96 2.91 6.74
CA ILE A 151 -5.12 2.63 5.88
C ILE A 151 -6.38 3.21 6.53
N VAL A 152 -6.59 2.90 7.82
CA VAL A 152 -7.75 3.38 8.57
C VAL A 152 -7.74 4.91 8.65
N VAL A 153 -6.59 5.49 9.00
CA VAL A 153 -6.45 6.94 9.16
C VAL A 153 -6.61 7.67 7.83
N GLY A 154 -6.01 7.15 6.76
CA GLY A 154 -6.12 7.70 5.41
C GLY A 154 -7.55 7.64 4.87
N LEU A 155 -8.29 6.57 5.14
CA LEU A 155 -9.71 6.49 4.81
C LEU A 155 -10.52 7.54 5.57
N VAL A 156 -10.32 7.67 6.88
CA VAL A 156 -10.98 8.70 7.71
C VAL A 156 -10.63 10.11 7.22
N GLU A 157 -9.36 10.40 6.96
CA GLU A 157 -8.92 11.70 6.43
C GLU A 157 -9.54 11.97 5.06
N SER A 158 -9.55 10.99 4.15
CA SER A 158 -10.15 11.15 2.81
C SER A 158 -11.67 11.36 2.87
N TYR A 159 -12.34 10.77 3.86
CA TYR A 159 -13.77 10.96 4.05
C TYR A 159 -14.09 12.36 4.57
N LEU A 160 -13.31 12.85 5.55
CA LEU A 160 -13.49 14.15 6.19
C LEU A 160 -13.00 15.31 5.31
N ARG A 161 -11.90 15.11 4.58
CA ARG A 161 -11.31 16.07 3.64
C ARG A 161 -11.21 15.43 2.25
N LYS A 162 -12.36 15.35 1.60
CA LYS A 162 -12.53 14.72 0.27
C LYS A 162 -11.60 15.35 -0.77
N PRO A 163 -10.66 14.57 -1.36
CA PRO A 163 -9.86 15.04 -2.48
C PRO A 163 -10.73 15.33 -3.70
N LYS A 164 -10.40 16.38 -4.44
CA LYS A 164 -11.11 16.79 -5.67
C LYS A 164 -10.47 16.15 -6.90
N VAL A 165 -11.21 16.07 -8.00
CA VAL A 165 -10.66 15.61 -9.30
C VAL A 165 -9.45 16.45 -9.72
N THR A 166 -9.51 17.77 -9.49
CA THR A 166 -8.40 18.69 -9.77
C THR A 166 -7.13 18.35 -8.99
N ASP A 167 -7.25 17.75 -7.80
CA ASP A 167 -6.09 17.34 -7.00
C ASP A 167 -5.39 16.13 -7.64
N PHE A 168 -6.13 15.25 -8.31
CA PHE A 168 -5.57 14.14 -9.08
C PHE A 168 -4.90 14.60 -10.37
N GLU A 169 -5.52 15.54 -11.09
CA GLU A 169 -4.96 16.09 -12.32
C GLU A 169 -3.61 16.79 -12.07
N ARG A 170 -3.48 17.48 -10.94
CA ARG A 170 -2.26 18.21 -10.55
C ARG A 170 -1.28 17.40 -9.72
N LEU A 171 -1.59 16.14 -9.39
CA LEU A 171 -0.83 15.31 -8.46
C LEU A 171 0.66 15.22 -8.83
N ARG A 172 0.96 15.04 -10.12
CA ARG A 172 2.34 14.90 -10.61
C ARG A 172 3.17 16.17 -10.40
N ASP A 173 2.56 17.33 -10.58
CA ASP A 173 3.25 18.61 -10.41
C ASP A 173 3.35 18.95 -8.92
N ASP A 174 2.28 18.73 -8.16
CA ASP A 174 2.20 19.06 -6.74
C ASP A 174 3.11 18.19 -5.87
N ILE A 175 3.36 16.92 -6.23
CA ILE A 175 4.26 16.05 -5.46
C ILE A 175 5.73 16.51 -5.56
N SER A 176 6.10 17.24 -6.61
CA SER A 176 7.46 17.78 -6.78
C SER A 176 7.74 18.99 -5.88
N SER A 177 6.69 19.61 -5.33
CA SER A 177 6.78 20.82 -4.52
C SER A 177 6.41 20.53 -3.06
N PHE A 178 7.41 20.57 -2.18
CA PHE A 178 7.22 20.26 -0.74
C PHE A 178 6.09 21.06 -0.07
N PRO A 179 5.91 22.38 -0.31
CA PRO A 179 4.77 23.12 0.25
C PRO A 179 3.41 22.64 -0.27
N MET A 180 3.35 22.07 -1.47
CA MET A 180 2.11 21.57 -2.07
C MET A 180 1.63 20.27 -1.45
N TRP A 181 2.50 19.55 -0.74
CA TRP A 181 2.14 18.30 -0.08
C TRP A 181 1.00 18.48 0.92
N TRP A 182 0.99 19.59 1.65
CA TRP A 182 -0.10 19.93 2.55
C TRP A 182 -1.24 20.67 1.86
N LYS A 183 -1.12 21.12 0.60
CA LYS A 183 -2.20 21.86 -0.08
C LYS A 183 -3.06 20.97 -0.96
N ASN A 184 -2.45 20.00 -1.62
CA ASN A 184 -3.14 19.04 -2.46
C ASN A 184 -3.84 17.98 -1.59
N GLY A 185 -5.15 17.77 -1.80
CA GLY A 185 -5.93 16.83 -0.99
C GLY A 185 -5.47 15.38 -1.07
N VAL A 186 -5.04 14.93 -2.26
CA VAL A 186 -4.54 13.57 -2.48
C VAL A 186 -3.19 13.38 -1.78
N VAL A 187 -2.25 14.30 -1.99
CA VAL A 187 -0.91 14.21 -1.35
C VAL A 187 -1.03 14.26 0.17
N ARG A 188 -1.90 15.13 0.69
CA ARG A 188 -2.14 15.22 2.13
C ARG A 188 -2.66 13.89 2.71
N VAL A 189 -3.63 13.24 2.08
CA VAL A 189 -4.12 11.92 2.53
C VAL A 189 -2.99 10.88 2.53
N LEU A 190 -2.14 10.86 1.50
CA LEU A 190 -0.99 9.96 1.42
C LEU A 190 0.05 10.24 2.51
N LEU A 191 0.31 11.51 2.83
CA LEU A 191 1.17 11.89 3.95
C LEU A 191 0.60 11.39 5.28
N VAL A 192 -0.67 11.64 5.54
CA VAL A 192 -1.33 11.21 6.78
C VAL A 192 -1.27 9.69 6.92
N PHE A 193 -1.57 8.95 5.84
CA PHE A 193 -1.39 7.50 5.76
C PHE A 193 0.05 7.09 6.12
N PHE A 194 1.04 7.72 5.50
CA PHE A 194 2.44 7.37 5.66
C PHE A 194 2.93 7.64 7.09
N PHE A 195 2.74 8.84 7.60
CA PHE A 195 3.19 9.22 8.95
C PHE A 195 2.48 8.41 10.04
N ALA A 196 1.19 8.09 9.89
CA ALA A 196 0.49 7.22 10.83
C ALA A 196 1.08 5.79 10.86
N ASN A 197 1.45 5.24 9.69
CA ASN A 197 2.12 3.94 9.61
C ASN A 197 3.52 3.97 10.20
N VAL A 198 4.31 5.01 9.93
CA VAL A 198 5.65 5.18 10.52
C VAL A 198 5.54 5.28 12.05
N GLY A 199 4.64 6.13 12.55
CA GLY A 199 4.40 6.28 13.98
C GLY A 199 3.96 4.97 14.65
N SER A 200 3.07 4.21 14.00
CA SER A 200 2.64 2.89 14.49
C SER A 200 3.77 1.85 14.45
N ALA A 201 4.59 1.84 13.41
CA ALA A 201 5.75 0.95 13.31
C ALA A 201 6.77 1.22 14.43
N VAL A 202 7.17 2.48 14.60
CA VAL A 202 8.05 2.90 15.70
C VAL A 202 7.40 2.58 17.05
N GLY A 203 6.10 2.82 17.18
CA GLY A 203 5.32 2.48 18.37
C GLY A 203 5.36 1.00 18.72
N THR A 204 5.26 0.10 17.73
CA THR A 204 5.40 -1.35 17.94
C THR A 204 6.77 -1.71 18.51
N TYR A 205 7.84 -1.14 17.98
CA TYR A 205 9.20 -1.40 18.47
C TYR A 205 9.41 -0.85 19.89
N VAL A 206 9.05 0.41 20.13
CA VAL A 206 9.24 1.08 21.43
C VAL A 206 8.35 0.45 22.51
N ALA A 207 7.09 0.17 22.20
CA ALA A 207 6.17 -0.47 23.13
C ALA A 207 6.61 -1.91 23.43
N GLY A 208 7.01 -2.68 22.41
CA GLY A 208 7.54 -4.03 22.60
C GLY A 208 8.77 -4.04 23.50
N ALA A 209 9.73 -3.14 23.29
CA ALA A 209 10.90 -3.01 24.15
C ALA A 209 10.55 -2.63 25.59
N SER A 210 9.62 -1.69 25.79
CA SER A 210 9.15 -1.29 27.12
C SER A 210 8.43 -2.42 27.85
N ILE A 211 7.61 -3.19 27.14
CA ILE A 211 6.90 -4.36 27.69
C ILE A 211 7.90 -5.43 28.16
N ILE A 212 8.92 -5.72 27.35
CA ILE A 212 9.98 -6.68 27.72
C ILE A 212 10.68 -6.22 29.00
N GLN A 213 11.03 -4.93 29.11
CA GLN A 213 11.67 -4.39 30.31
C GLN A 213 10.77 -4.53 31.55
N GLN A 214 9.47 -4.24 31.43
CA GLN A 214 8.51 -4.37 32.54
C GLN A 214 8.28 -5.82 32.99
N ILE A 215 8.39 -6.80 32.08
CA ILE A 215 8.26 -8.23 32.41
C ILE A 215 9.52 -8.76 33.12
N LEU A 216 10.69 -8.18 32.83
CA LEU A 216 11.98 -8.62 33.37
C LEU A 216 12.37 -7.93 34.68
N SER A 217 11.72 -6.81 35.03
CA SER A 217 11.90 -6.07 36.27
C SER A 217 11.09 -6.66 37.41
#